data_AF-A0A5E4KIJ6-F1
#
_entry.id   AF-A0A5E4KIJ6-F1
#
_cell.length_a   1.000
_cell.length_b   1.000
_cell.length_c   1.000
_cell.angle_alpha   90.00
_cell.angle_beta   90.00
_cell.angle_gamma   90.00
#
_symmetry.space_group_name_H-M   'P 1'
#
loop_
_entity.id
_entity.type
_entity.pdbx_description
1 polymer ?
#
loop_
_entity_poly.entity_id
_entity_poly.type
_entity_poly.pdbx_seq_one_letter_code
_entity_poly.pdbx_strand_id
1 'polypeptide(L)'
;MDIRLSRPCIEDPTRYIAECHLGKKVDIGKLCDILRGTDVKELKCSVRLGVARFELEGRSVMIYQSGRVDIRRIRNTDEARGVMEQITDMAKDALSDITS
;
A
#
# COMPACT_ATOMS: atom_id res chain seq x y z
N MET A 1 0.31 -9.21 11.79
CA MET A 1 -0.01 -8.59 10.50
C MET A 1 -0.86 -9.58 9.71
N ASP A 2 -2.09 -9.20 9.36
CA ASP A 2 -3.02 -10.05 8.60
C ASP A 2 -2.89 -9.74 7.10
N ILE A 3 -2.71 -10.78 6.27
CA ILE A 3 -2.61 -10.67 4.81
C ILE A 3 -3.65 -11.59 4.22
N ARG A 4 -4.61 -11.00 3.51
CA ARG A 4 -5.64 -11.75 2.79
C ARG A 4 -5.41 -11.65 1.29
N LEU A 5 -5.21 -12.78 0.64
CA LEU A 5 -5.26 -12.84 -0.82
C LEU A 5 -6.73 -12.91 -1.25
N SER A 6 -7.21 -11.87 -1.92
CA SER A 6 -8.53 -11.82 -2.51
C SER A 6 -8.48 -12.29 -3.96
N ARG A 7 -9.55 -12.06 -4.73
CA ARG A 7 -9.76 -12.60 -6.09
C ARG A 7 -8.51 -12.46 -6.98
N PRO A 8 -8.31 -13.41 -7.91
CA PRO A 8 -7.27 -13.25 -8.93
C PRO A 8 -7.51 -11.97 -9.76
N CYS A 9 -6.44 -11.40 -10.28
CA CYS A 9 -6.47 -10.29 -11.22
C CYS A 9 -7.15 -10.75 -12.50
N ILE A 10 -8.04 -9.91 -13.07
CA ILE A 10 -8.78 -10.25 -14.29
C ILE A 10 -7.82 -10.58 -15.45
N GLU A 11 -6.70 -9.86 -15.53
CA GLU A 11 -5.70 -10.00 -16.59
C GLU A 11 -4.80 -11.24 -16.41
N ASP A 12 -4.63 -11.74 -15.18
CA ASP A 12 -3.74 -12.86 -14.87
C ASP A 12 -4.28 -13.66 -13.67
N PRO A 13 -4.81 -14.88 -13.89
CA PRO A 13 -5.40 -15.70 -12.84
C PRO A 13 -4.37 -16.26 -11.84
N THR A 14 -3.08 -16.19 -12.15
CA THR A 14 -1.99 -16.61 -11.25
C THR A 14 -1.58 -15.50 -10.26
N ARG A 15 -2.20 -14.33 -10.39
CA ARG A 15 -1.89 -13.13 -9.62
C ARG A 15 -3.11 -12.71 -8.82
N TYR A 16 -2.92 -12.36 -7.58
CA TYR A 16 -3.95 -11.99 -6.62
C TYR A 16 -3.82 -10.52 -6.22
N ILE A 17 -4.88 -10.02 -5.58
CA ILE A 17 -4.86 -8.76 -4.85
C ILE A 17 -4.67 -9.10 -3.38
N ALA A 18 -3.54 -8.70 -2.80
CA ALA A 18 -3.31 -8.80 -1.37
C ALA A 18 -3.92 -7.59 -0.66
N GLU A 19 -4.83 -7.85 0.27
CA GLU A 19 -5.36 -6.86 1.20
C GLU A 19 -4.59 -6.99 2.52
N CYS A 20 -4.03 -5.88 2.98
CA CYS A 20 -3.15 -5.79 4.14
C CYS A 20 -3.52 -4.57 5.01
N HIS A 21 -2.92 -4.46 6.20
CA HIS A 21 -3.12 -3.32 7.09
C HIS A 21 -1.83 -2.92 7.79
N LEU A 22 -1.53 -1.62 7.82
CA LEU A 22 -0.36 -1.01 8.49
C LEU A 22 -0.51 -0.92 10.02
N GLY A 23 -1.63 -1.38 10.57
CA GLY A 23 -1.97 -1.29 11.99
C GLY A 23 -2.26 0.12 12.53
N LYS A 24 -1.93 1.18 11.78
CA LYS A 24 -2.15 2.58 12.14
C LYS A 24 -2.82 3.35 11.00
N LYS A 25 -3.47 4.47 11.32
CA LYS A 25 -3.93 5.44 10.32
C LYS A 25 -2.73 6.09 9.64
N VAL A 26 -2.95 6.59 8.42
CA VAL A 26 -1.92 7.21 7.59
C VAL A 26 -2.31 8.64 7.27
N ASP A 27 -1.41 9.59 7.51
CA ASP A 27 -1.54 10.94 6.97
C ASP A 27 -1.23 10.89 5.47
N ILE A 28 -2.27 10.95 4.63
CA ILE A 28 -2.12 10.86 3.17
C ILE A 28 -1.39 12.06 2.59
N GLY A 29 -1.53 13.26 3.17
CA GLY A 29 -0.79 14.43 2.70
C GLY A 29 0.70 14.22 2.89
N LYS A 30 1.10 13.88 4.13
CA LYS A 30 2.49 13.61 4.48
C LYS A 30 3.06 12.41 3.70
N LEU A 31 2.30 11.32 3.58
CA LEU A 31 2.71 10.16 2.78
C LEU A 31 3.01 10.57 1.33
N CYS A 32 2.13 11.37 0.73
CA CYS A 32 2.31 11.80 -0.65
C CYS A 32 3.54 12.70 -0.84
N ASP A 33 3.85 13.56 0.11
CA ASP A 33 5.07 14.37 0.06
C ASP A 33 6.33 13.50 0.20
N ILE A 34 6.31 12.47 1.06
CA ILE A 34 7.38 11.48 1.16
C ILE A 34 7.55 10.73 -0.16
N LEU A 35 6.46 10.20 -0.72
CA LEU A 35 6.49 9.40 -1.96
C LEU A 35 6.91 10.20 -3.20
N ARG A 36 6.70 11.52 -3.23
CA ARG A 36 7.24 12.38 -4.31
C ARG A 36 8.77 12.46 -4.29
N GLY A 37 9.39 12.23 -3.14
CA GLY A 37 10.84 12.19 -2.97
C GLY A 37 11.47 10.82 -3.22
N THR A 38 10.69 9.82 -3.63
CA THR A 38 11.16 8.45 -3.88
C THR A 38 10.97 8.05 -5.36
N ASP A 39 11.53 6.90 -5.75
CA ASP A 39 11.49 6.38 -7.12
C ASP A 39 10.17 5.65 -7.48
N VAL A 40 9.09 5.88 -6.75
CA VAL A 40 7.78 5.29 -7.10
C VAL A 40 7.22 5.92 -8.37
N LYS A 41 6.56 5.11 -9.19
CA LYS A 41 5.98 5.55 -10.46
C LYS A 41 4.49 5.82 -10.35
N GLU A 42 3.93 6.58 -11.28
CA GLU A 42 2.48 6.79 -11.42
C GLU A 42 1.79 7.26 -10.12
N LEU A 43 2.49 8.05 -9.30
CA LEU A 43 1.98 8.52 -8.02
C LEU A 43 0.75 9.42 -8.22
N LYS A 44 -0.37 9.00 -7.65
CA LYS A 44 -1.65 9.72 -7.62
C LYS A 44 -2.13 9.81 -6.19
N CYS A 45 -2.41 11.03 -5.76
CA CYS A 45 -2.78 11.35 -4.39
C CYS A 45 -4.13 12.04 -4.34
N SER A 46 -4.96 11.64 -3.38
CA SER A 46 -6.21 12.31 -3.07
C SER A 46 -6.41 12.35 -1.56
N VAL A 47 -6.01 13.49 -0.95
CA VAL A 47 -6.24 13.74 0.48
C VAL A 47 -7.74 13.70 0.79
N ARG A 48 -8.58 14.27 -0.09
CA ARG A 48 -10.05 14.27 0.06
C ARG A 48 -10.64 12.87 0.11
N LEU A 49 -10.12 11.93 -0.69
CA LEU A 49 -10.57 10.53 -0.68
C LEU A 49 -9.79 9.66 0.30
N GLY A 50 -8.78 10.21 0.98
CA GLY A 50 -7.92 9.48 1.89
C GLY A 50 -7.18 8.32 1.20
N VAL A 51 -6.63 8.53 0.00
CA VAL A 51 -5.93 7.46 -0.73
C VAL A 51 -4.70 7.98 -1.50
N ALA A 52 -3.64 7.19 -1.48
CA ALA A 52 -2.48 7.29 -2.37
C ALA A 52 -2.39 6.02 -3.22
N ARG A 53 -2.16 6.18 -4.52
CA ARG A 53 -1.91 5.09 -5.47
C ARG A 53 -0.58 5.32 -6.16
N PHE A 54 0.22 4.29 -6.32
CA PHE A 54 1.49 4.35 -7.03
C PHE A 54 1.88 2.96 -7.54
N GLU A 55 2.91 2.89 -8.36
CA GLU A 55 3.54 1.66 -8.77
C GLU A 55 4.89 1.46 -8.05
N LEU A 56 5.06 0.25 -7.50
CA LEU A 56 6.27 -0.20 -6.83
C LEU A 56 6.68 -1.54 -7.46
N GLU A 57 7.84 -1.59 -8.10
CA GLU A 57 8.38 -2.80 -8.73
C GLU A 57 7.38 -3.51 -9.68
N GLY A 58 6.61 -2.74 -10.47
CA GLY A 58 5.60 -3.25 -11.40
C GLY A 58 4.29 -3.71 -10.76
N ARG A 59 4.11 -3.47 -9.45
CA ARG A 59 2.89 -3.73 -8.68
C ARG A 59 2.14 -2.44 -8.43
N SER A 60 0.83 -2.44 -8.65
CA SER A 60 -0.03 -1.31 -8.27
C SER A 60 -0.33 -1.41 -6.78
N VAL A 61 0.06 -0.39 -6.03
CA VAL A 61 -0.17 -0.26 -4.58
C VAL A 61 -1.19 0.85 -4.34
N MET A 62 -2.12 0.59 -3.42
CA MET A 62 -3.06 1.60 -2.91
C MET A 62 -2.97 1.63 -1.38
N ILE A 63 -2.68 2.79 -0.82
CA ILE A 63 -2.65 3.02 0.63
C ILE A 63 -3.81 3.95 0.99
N TYR A 64 -4.66 3.52 1.92
CA TYR A 64 -5.79 4.29 2.40
C TYR A 64 -5.48 4.92 3.76
N GLN A 65 -6.13 6.05 4.06
CA GLN A 65 -5.99 6.78 5.31
C GLN A 65 -6.30 5.92 6.54
N SER A 66 -7.15 4.89 6.38
CA SER A 66 -7.46 3.91 7.43
C SER A 66 -6.28 3.05 7.86
N GLY A 67 -5.22 2.98 7.05
CA GLY A 67 -4.12 2.02 7.22
C GLY A 67 -4.26 0.77 6.34
N ARG A 68 -5.38 0.60 5.63
CA ARG A 68 -5.52 -0.48 4.64
C ARG A 68 -4.53 -0.27 3.50
N VAL A 69 -3.98 -1.37 3.00
CA VAL A 69 -3.14 -1.41 1.81
C VAL A 69 -3.63 -2.51 0.87
N ASP A 70 -3.86 -2.16 -0.39
CA ASP A 70 -4.15 -3.14 -1.44
C ASP A 70 -2.95 -3.22 -2.39
N ILE A 71 -2.43 -4.43 -2.60
CA ILE A 71 -1.32 -4.69 -3.52
C ILE A 71 -1.79 -5.63 -4.62
N ARG A 72 -1.77 -5.16 -5.86
CA ARG A 72 -2.12 -5.99 -7.03
C ARG A 72 -0.89 -6.73 -7.55
N ARG A 73 -1.13 -7.81 -8.29
CA ARG A 73 -0.10 -8.63 -8.95
C ARG A 73 0.78 -9.43 -7.98
N ILE A 74 0.23 -9.85 -6.85
CA ILE A 74 0.89 -10.72 -5.87
C ILE A 74 0.70 -12.19 -6.22
N ARG A 75 1.72 -13.05 -6.06
CA ARG A 75 1.60 -14.50 -6.26
C ARG A 75 1.16 -15.24 -5.01
N ASN A 76 1.69 -14.84 -3.85
CA ASN A 76 1.45 -15.53 -2.58
C ASN A 76 1.65 -14.58 -1.38
N THR A 77 1.36 -15.09 -0.19
CA THR A 77 1.43 -14.32 1.06
C THR A 77 2.85 -13.90 1.45
N ASP A 78 3.87 -14.67 1.09
CA ASP A 78 5.26 -14.34 1.42
C ASP A 78 5.78 -13.17 0.57
N GLU A 79 5.42 -13.13 -0.72
CA GLU A 79 5.67 -11.98 -1.57
C GLU A 79 4.94 -10.73 -1.02
N ALA A 80 3.67 -10.87 -0.63
CA ALA A 80 2.92 -9.76 -0.04
C ALA A 80 3.59 -9.23 1.23
N ARG A 81 4.12 -10.12 2.08
CA ARG A 81 4.82 -9.74 3.31
C ARG A 81 6.06 -8.90 3.01
N GLY A 82 6.91 -9.35 2.08
CA GLY A 82 8.11 -8.60 1.69
C GLY A 82 7.80 -7.23 1.09
N VAL A 83 6.76 -7.13 0.25
CA VAL A 83 6.32 -5.83 -0.30
C VAL A 83 5.77 -4.92 0.80
N MET A 84 5.03 -5.48 1.76
CA MET A 84 4.51 -4.71 2.89
C MET A 84 5.57 -4.21 3.85
N GLU A 85 6.68 -4.94 4.04
CA GLU A 85 7.83 -4.44 4.81
C GLU A 85 8.40 -3.17 4.14
N GLN A 86 8.61 -3.19 2.82
CA GLN A 86 9.04 -2.01 2.07
C GLN A 86 8.04 -0.85 2.19
N ILE A 87 6.74 -1.13 2.05
CA ILE A 87 5.69 -0.11 2.18
C ILE A 87 5.68 0.49 3.59
N THR A 88 5.85 -0.34 4.62
CA THR A 88 5.89 0.11 6.02
C THR A 88 7.07 1.05 6.23
N ASP A 89 8.24 0.71 5.71
CA ASP A 89 9.43 1.56 5.82
C ASP A 89 9.27 2.90 5.11
N MET A 90 8.65 2.92 3.92
CA MET A 90 8.35 4.16 3.20
C MET A 90 7.30 5.02 3.92
N ALA A 91 6.31 4.38 4.54
CA ALA A 91 5.17 5.06 5.15
C ALA A 91 5.39 5.42 6.62
N LYS A 92 6.45 4.93 7.27
CA LYS A 92 6.67 5.01 8.72
C LYS A 92 6.48 6.42 9.29
N ASP A 93 6.99 7.44 8.60
CA ASP A 93 6.93 8.82 9.06
C ASP A 93 5.55 9.46 8.82
N ALA A 94 4.70 8.84 8.00
CA ALA A 94 3.32 9.25 7.77
C ALA A 94 2.30 8.49 8.63
N LEU A 95 2.73 7.50 9.43
CA LEU A 95 1.83 6.78 10.33
C LEU A 95 1.45 7.67 11.51
N SER A 96 0.15 7.74 11.82
CA SER A 96 -0.34 8.47 12.97
C SER A 96 -0.14 7.63 14.24
N ASP A 97 0.56 8.18 15.23
CA ASP A 97 0.63 7.64 16.59
C ASP A 97 -0.69 7.93 17.31
N ILE A 98 -1.75 7.21 16.97
CA ILE A 98 -2.93 7.15 17.83
C ILE A 98 -2.70 5.97 18.78
N THR A 99 -2.05 6.24 19.90
CA THR A 99 -2.26 5.48 21.13
C THR A 99 -3.73 5.69 21.52
N SER A 100 -4.57 4.68 21.26
CA SER A 100 -5.84 4.54 21.98
C SER A 100 -5.59 4.12 23.42
#